data_AF-A0A969I265-F1
#
_entry.id   AF-A0A969I265-F1
#
_cell.length_a   1.000
_cell.length_b   1.000
_cell.length_c   1.000
_cell.angle_alpha   90.00
_cell.angle_beta   90.00
_cell.angle_gamma   90.00
#
_symmetry.space_group_name_H-M   'P 1'
#
loop_
_entity.id
_entity.type
_entity.pdbx_description
1 polymer ?
#
loop_
_entity_poly.entity_id
_entity_poly.type
_entity_poly.pdbx_seq_one_letter_code
_entity_poly.pdbx_strand_id
1 'polypeptide(L)' 'MTGVIFQDVNLADANLRDANVTGLQIINTNLCGAVLPDGESGACPRPVRR' A
#
# COMPACT_ATOMS: atom_id res chain seq x y z
N MET A 1 7.03 0.04 18.59
CA MET A 1 6.45 -1.11 17.86
C MET A 1 7.04 -1.12 16.48
N THR A 2 8.09 -1.92 16.26
CA THR A 2 8.80 -2.03 14.99
C THR A 2 8.24 -3.24 14.24
N GLY A 3 7.67 -3.01 13.05
CA GLY A 3 7.22 -4.08 12.16
C GLY A 3 5.73 -4.37 12.27
N VAL A 4 4.92 -3.58 11.56
CA VAL A 4 3.55 -3.98 11.21
C VAL A 4 3.62 -4.67 9.84
N ILE A 5 2.95 -5.82 9.72
CA ILE A 5 2.86 -6.59 8.49
C ILE A 5 1.42 -6.46 7.99
N PHE A 6 1.24 -5.93 6.78
CA PHE A 6 -0.04 -5.97 6.09
C PHE A 6 0.04 -7.05 5.03
N GLN A 7 -0.68 -8.14 5.27
CA GLN A 7 -0.73 -9.29 4.37
C GLN A 7 -2.18 -9.49 3.91
N ASP A 8 -2.38 -9.61 2.58
CA ASP A 8 -3.70 -9.90 1.97
C ASP A 8 -4.80 -8.86 2.31
N VAL A 9 -4.41 -7.60 2.55
CA VAL A 9 -5.34 -6.49 2.85
C VAL A 9 -5.66 -5.69 1.59
N ASN A 10 -6.90 -5.22 1.47
CA ASN A 10 -7.28 -4.23 0.47
C ASN A 10 -7.17 -2.82 1.07
N LEU A 11 -6.18 -2.05 0.61
CA LEU A 11 -5.94 -0.65 0.95
C LEU A 11 -6.13 0.25 -0.27
N ALA A 12 -6.91 -0.18 -1.26
CA ALA A 12 -7.20 0.64 -2.42
C ALA A 12 -7.82 1.97 -1.99
N ASP A 13 -7.35 3.06 -2.62
CA ASP A 13 -7.75 4.45 -2.32
C ASP A 13 -7.55 4.88 -0.84
N ALA A 14 -6.79 4.12 -0.04
CA ALA A 14 -6.51 4.46 1.35
C ALA A 14 -5.51 5.62 1.43
N ASN A 15 -5.73 6.54 2.37
CA ASN A 15 -4.79 7.61 2.64
C ASN A 15 -3.82 7.23 3.77
N LEU A 16 -2.59 6.88 3.41
CA LEU A 16 -1.48 6.59 4.32
C LEU A 16 -0.50 7.77 4.41
N ARG A 17 -0.91 8.97 4.00
CA ARG A 17 -0.10 10.18 4.16
C ARG A 17 0.25 10.38 5.64
N ASP A 18 1.51 10.71 5.91
CA ASP A 18 2.07 10.85 7.26
C ASP A 18 2.08 9.56 8.12
N ALA A 19 1.67 8.41 7.56
CA ALA A 19 1.81 7.13 8.24
C ALA A 19 3.29 6.71 8.26
N ASN A 20 3.81 6.37 9.44
CA ASN A 20 5.17 5.83 9.54
C ASN A 20 5.19 4.36 9.08
N VAL A 21 5.39 4.14 7.78
CA VAL A 21 5.55 2.80 7.18
C VAL A 21 7.01 2.38 7.07
N THR A 22 7.93 3.08 7.75
CA THR A 22 9.36 2.76 7.72
C THR A 22 9.57 1.39 8.38
N GLY A 23 9.96 0.38 7.59
CA GLY A 23 10.09 -1.00 8.05
C GLY A 23 8.78 -1.81 8.04
N LEU A 24 7.75 -1.32 7.36
CA LEU A 24 6.50 -2.04 7.13
C LEU A 24 6.70 -3.12 6.06
N GLN A 25 6.17 -4.32 6.29
CA GLN A 25 6.09 -5.35 5.25
C GLN A 25 4.69 -5.35 4.65
N ILE A 26 4.63 -5.09 3.34
CA ILE A 26 3.41 -5.09 2.54
C ILE A 26 3.49 -6.30 1.62
N ILE A 27 2.66 -7.32 1.88
CA ILE A 27 2.67 -8.57 1.13
C ILE A 27 1.28 -8.79 0.56
N ASN A 28 1.21 -8.99 -0.76
CA ASN A 28 -0.04 -9.26 -1.49
C ASN A 28 -1.18 -8.27 -1.18
N THR A 29 -0.85 -7.00 -0.96
CA THR A 29 -1.77 -5.96 -0.51
C THR A 29 -2.19 -5.10 -1.70
N ASN A 30 -3.49 -4.82 -1.84
CA ASN A 30 -3.96 -3.94 -2.92
C ASN A 30 -3.76 -2.48 -2.50
N LEU A 31 -2.83 -1.78 -3.13
CA LEU A 31 -2.55 -0.35 -2.91
C LEU A 31 -3.01 0.51 -4.10
N CYS A 32 -3.83 -0.02 -5.00
CA CYS A 32 -4.31 0.73 -6.17
C CYS A 32 -4.95 2.06 -5.73
N GLY A 33 -4.38 3.19 -6.15
CA GLY A 33 -4.92 4.51 -5.82
C GLY A 33 -4.69 4.97 -4.37
N ALA A 34 -4.04 4.15 -3.53
CA ALA A 34 -3.69 4.55 -2.16
C ALA A 34 -2.69 5.71 -2.18
N VAL A 35 -2.71 6.59 -1.18
CA VAL A 35 -1.69 7.63 -1.01
C VAL A 35 -0.66 7.12 -0.01
N LEU A 36 0.55 6.84 -0.47
CA LEU A 36 1.67 6.41 0.37
C LEU A 36 2.23 7.61 1.17
N PRO A 37 2.97 7.36 2.26
CA PRO A 37 3.52 8.43 3.10
C PRO A 37 4.62 9.27 2.45
N ASP A 38 5.23 8.78 1.37
CA ASP A 38 6.10 9.58 0.50
C ASP A 38 5.31 10.52 -0.44
N GLY A 39 3.98 10.42 -0.44
CA GLY A 39 3.08 11.18 -1.30
C GLY A 39 2.79 10.52 -2.64
N GLU A 40 3.39 9.35 -2.91
CA GLU A 40 3.17 8.62 -4.16
C GLU A 40 1.83 7.88 -4.12
N SER A 41 1.22 7.70 -5.29
CA SER A 41 0.04 6.83 -5.42
C SER A 41 0.47 5.37 -5.50
N GLY A 42 -0.10 4.51 -4.66
CA GLY A 42 0.15 3.09 -4.63
C GLY A 42 -0.16 2.42 -5.97
N ALA A 43 0.70 1.47 -6.33
CA ALA A 43 0.66 0.83 -7.63
C ALA A 43 -0.63 0.02 -7.80
N CYS A 44 -1.39 0.34 -8.84
CA CYS A 44 -2.50 -0.50 -9.24
C CYS A 44 -1.98 -1.69 -10.04
N PRO A 45 -2.30 -2.95 -9.66
CA PRO A 45 -2.06 -4.07 -10.54
C PRO A 45 -2.86 -3.82 -11.82
N ARG A 46 -2.16 -3.48 -12.90
CA ARG A 46 -2.80 -3.32 -14.20
C ARG A 46 -3.40 -4.67 -14.56
N PRO A 47 -4.72 -4.76 -14.84
CA PRO A 47 -5.26 -5.99 -15.38
C PRO A 47 -4.52 -6.24 -16.70
N VAL A 48 -3.75 -7.33 -16.75
CA VAL A 48 -3.10 -7.78 -17.97
C VAL A 48 -4.23 -8.13 -18.93
N ARG A 49 -4.60 -7.17 -19.79
CA ARG A 49 -5.53 -7.44 -20.89
C ARG A 49 -4.81 -8.45 -21.79
N ARG A 50 -5.29 -9.69 -21.77
CA ARG A 50 -4.95 -10.69 -22.79
C ARG A 50 -5.49 -10.25 -24.14
#